data_AF-A0A7D4BW24-F1
#
_entry.id   AF-A0A7D4BW24-F1
#
_cell.length_a   1.000
_cell.length_b   1.000
_cell.length_c   1.000
_cell.angle_alpha   90.00
_cell.angle_beta   90.00
_cell.angle_gamma   90.00
#
_symmetry.space_group_name_H-M   'P 1'
#
loop_
_entity.id
_entity.type
_entity.pdbx_description
1 polymer ?
#
loop_
_entity_poly.entity_id
_entity_poly.type
_entity_poly.pdbx_seq_one_letter_code
_entity_poly.pdbx_strand_id
1 'polypeptide(L)'
;MQVDKLRLALPLAYTSFQQSTSGTSPDPNYNPEYYINYEPTTGNIASQQRYRDVLTSYQWGYSGQLPVATYHNADRTPPLSTDLSRGNEASSTGFESGVGAGGNPNEDYWNMTSSGQNFISSTAHTGNFSWHLGAATNGFNYGPGRLFSPVRQQLKYRFSAWVKTDAGFGANNGRLVLGVNRQDGSQVQGNSSCYQATSFSDTAGQWQYVEVILDLNAAHTSLGIAPSAEQFQLNAYVYNADGQAFLVDDMRFQPVDAAIVTYTYDAQSRQPTSISDARSYPTYYEYDAQQRLLLVKDHRKGIRQALEYHYQQH
;
A
#
# COMPACT_ATOMS: atom_id res chain seq x y z
N MET A 1 -12.34 14.78 -11.49
CA MET A 1 -11.77 15.50 -10.33
C MET A 1 -12.58 16.76 -10.10
N GLN A 2 -13.17 16.89 -8.92
CA GLN A 2 -13.91 18.07 -8.51
C GLN A 2 -12.91 19.20 -8.17
N VAL A 3 -13.26 20.46 -8.49
CA VAL A 3 -12.45 21.63 -8.10
C VAL A 3 -13.01 22.17 -6.81
N ASP A 4 -12.34 21.90 -5.70
CA ASP A 4 -12.85 22.27 -4.36
C ASP A 4 -12.24 23.56 -3.84
N LYS A 5 -11.05 23.94 -4.35
CA LYS A 5 -10.42 25.20 -4.02
C LYS A 5 -9.94 25.92 -5.26
N LEU A 6 -10.32 27.18 -5.35
CA LEU A 6 -9.90 28.12 -6.37
C LEU A 6 -8.95 29.15 -5.75
N ARG A 7 -7.97 29.60 -6.55
CA ARG A 7 -7.13 30.75 -6.23
C ARG A 7 -7.25 31.80 -7.32
N LEU A 8 -7.07 33.07 -6.97
CA LEU A 8 -6.98 34.13 -7.96
C LEU A 8 -5.81 33.89 -8.92
N ALA A 9 -6.08 34.04 -10.21
CA ALA A 9 -5.06 34.00 -11.26
C ALA A 9 -4.14 35.23 -11.19
N LEU A 10 -4.70 36.39 -10.82
CA LEU A 10 -4.02 37.67 -10.57
C LEU A 10 -4.75 38.41 -9.43
N PRO A 11 -4.08 39.29 -8.66
CA PRO A 11 -4.77 40.11 -7.65
C PRO A 11 -5.89 40.94 -8.30
N LEU A 12 -7.11 40.83 -7.78
CA LEU A 12 -8.25 41.64 -8.24
C LEU A 12 -8.40 42.88 -7.36
N ALA A 13 -8.81 44.00 -7.97
CA ALA A 13 -9.28 45.15 -7.21
C ALA A 13 -10.60 44.78 -6.50
N TYR A 14 -10.77 45.20 -5.25
CA TYR A 14 -11.97 44.89 -4.45
C TYR A 14 -13.28 45.31 -5.15
N THR A 15 -13.24 46.38 -5.95
CA THR A 15 -14.37 46.90 -6.74
C THR A 15 -14.80 46.00 -7.90
N SER A 16 -13.95 45.06 -8.32
CA SER A 16 -14.24 44.10 -9.40
C SER A 16 -14.72 42.74 -8.88
N PHE A 17 -14.71 42.51 -7.56
CA PHE A 17 -15.19 41.27 -6.99
C PHE A 17 -16.73 41.21 -7.02
N GLN A 18 -17.28 40.18 -7.66
CA GLN A 18 -18.70 39.87 -7.66
C GLN A 18 -18.88 38.49 -7.02
N GLN A 19 -19.61 38.43 -5.91
CA GLN A 19 -19.94 37.16 -5.28
C GLN A 19 -20.97 36.41 -6.17
N SER A 20 -20.65 35.19 -6.59
CA SER A 20 -21.57 34.38 -7.38
C SER A 20 -22.82 34.05 -6.56
N THR A 21 -24.00 34.41 -7.08
CA THR A 21 -25.30 34.15 -6.46
C THR A 21 -25.99 32.92 -7.03
N SER A 22 -25.65 32.53 -8.27
CA SER A 22 -25.98 31.25 -8.90
C SER A 22 -25.20 31.14 -10.22
N GLY A 23 -24.31 30.18 -10.36
CA GLY A 23 -23.55 30.01 -11.60
C GLY A 23 -23.02 28.59 -11.75
N THR A 24 -23.17 28.00 -12.94
CA THR A 24 -22.63 26.69 -13.34
C THR A 24 -21.31 26.81 -14.11
N SER A 25 -20.85 28.03 -14.39
CA SER A 25 -19.58 28.30 -15.07
C SER A 25 -18.55 28.87 -14.09
N PRO A 26 -17.31 28.33 -14.06
CA PRO A 26 -16.21 28.88 -13.26
C PRO A 26 -15.86 30.32 -13.67
N ASP A 27 -15.51 31.17 -12.71
CA ASP A 27 -15.00 32.52 -12.97
C ASP A 27 -13.59 32.44 -13.58
N PRO A 28 -13.34 33.01 -14.78
CA PRO A 28 -12.05 32.94 -15.47
C PRO A 28 -10.90 33.63 -14.71
N ASN A 29 -11.20 34.48 -13.72
CA ASN A 29 -10.19 35.08 -12.86
C ASN A 29 -9.62 34.12 -11.82
N TYR A 30 -10.16 32.90 -11.73
CA TYR A 30 -9.75 31.90 -10.77
C TYR A 30 -9.18 30.67 -11.46
N ASN A 31 -8.03 30.21 -10.95
CA ASN A 31 -7.45 28.93 -11.32
C ASN A 31 -7.79 27.89 -10.24
N PRO A 32 -7.98 26.61 -10.61
CA PRO A 32 -7.93 25.52 -9.65
C PRO A 32 -6.65 25.60 -8.81
N GLU A 33 -6.80 25.45 -7.50
CA GLU A 33 -5.69 25.33 -6.56
C GLU A 33 -5.53 23.87 -6.13
N TYR A 34 -6.64 23.21 -5.81
CA TYR A 34 -6.69 21.80 -5.42
C TYR A 34 -7.85 21.07 -6.08
N TYR A 35 -7.58 19.83 -6.42
CA TYR A 35 -8.58 18.81 -6.75
C TYR A 35 -8.64 17.84 -5.58
N ILE A 36 -9.83 17.61 -5.01
CA ILE A 36 -10.01 16.65 -3.92
C ILE A 36 -11.09 15.65 -4.35
N ASN A 37 -10.82 14.37 -4.15
CA ASN A 37 -11.82 13.32 -4.31
C ASN A 37 -12.06 12.71 -2.93
N TYR A 38 -13.33 12.53 -2.58
CA TYR A 38 -13.75 11.93 -1.31
C TYR A 38 -14.30 10.52 -1.53
N GLU A 39 -14.10 9.66 -0.54
CA GLU A 39 -14.76 8.36 -0.47
C GLU A 39 -16.28 8.56 -0.25
N PRO A 40 -17.16 8.06 -1.14
CA PRO A 40 -18.59 8.36 -1.06
C PRO A 40 -19.29 7.88 0.22
N THR A 41 -18.76 6.83 0.84
CA THR A 41 -19.37 6.17 2.01
C THR A 41 -18.93 6.78 3.34
N THR A 42 -17.65 7.14 3.46
CA THR A 42 -17.05 7.63 4.71
C THR A 42 -16.91 9.15 4.74
N GLY A 43 -16.89 9.81 3.57
CA GLY A 43 -16.56 11.23 3.44
C GLY A 43 -15.08 11.54 3.64
N ASN A 44 -14.23 10.52 3.80
CA ASN A 44 -12.78 10.70 3.91
C ASN A 44 -12.18 11.19 2.59
N ILE A 45 -11.03 11.87 2.65
CA ILE A 45 -10.28 12.21 1.44
C ILE A 45 -9.72 10.92 0.85
N ALA A 46 -10.16 10.54 -0.35
CA ALA A 46 -9.62 9.43 -1.12
C ALA A 46 -8.31 9.83 -1.82
N SER A 47 -8.29 11.05 -2.36
CA SER A 47 -7.11 11.61 -3.01
C SER A 47 -7.17 13.13 -3.09
N GLN A 48 -6.02 13.78 -3.17
CA GLN A 48 -5.89 15.18 -3.48
C GLN A 48 -4.75 15.45 -4.45
N GLN A 49 -4.88 16.50 -5.25
CA GLN A 49 -3.85 16.97 -6.16
C GLN A 49 -3.85 18.48 -6.16
N ARG A 50 -2.71 19.10 -5.82
CA ARG A 50 -2.52 20.53 -6.05
C ARG A 50 -2.37 20.76 -7.56
N TYR A 51 -2.89 21.88 -8.08
CA TYR A 51 -2.85 22.16 -9.51
C TYR A 51 -1.42 22.04 -10.10
N ARG A 52 -1.27 21.17 -11.11
CA ARG A 52 0.01 20.79 -11.77
C ARG A 52 1.05 20.14 -10.84
N ASP A 53 0.61 19.55 -9.74
CA ASP A 53 1.44 18.79 -8.81
C ASP A 53 1.13 17.29 -8.92
N VAL A 54 1.88 16.45 -8.20
CA VAL A 54 1.62 15.01 -8.15
C VAL A 54 0.37 14.69 -7.34
N LEU A 55 -0.32 13.62 -7.73
CA LEU A 55 -1.46 13.08 -6.97
C LEU A 55 -0.97 12.53 -5.62
N THR A 56 -1.71 12.79 -4.56
CA THR A 56 -1.59 12.06 -3.30
C THR A 56 -2.89 11.30 -3.02
N SER A 57 -2.83 10.00 -2.79
CA SER A 57 -4.01 9.18 -2.43
C SER A 57 -3.86 8.56 -1.04
N TYR A 58 -4.98 8.16 -0.42
CA TYR A 58 -5.04 7.74 0.98
C TYR A 58 -5.78 6.43 1.16
N GLN A 59 -5.20 5.55 1.97
CA GLN A 59 -5.91 4.37 2.49
C GLN A 59 -6.31 4.60 3.93
N TRP A 60 -7.58 4.33 4.22
CA TRP A 60 -8.17 4.45 5.53
C TRP A 60 -8.40 3.05 6.12
N GLY A 61 -8.10 2.91 7.39
CA GLY A 61 -8.31 1.69 8.17
C GLY A 61 -8.95 2.01 9.51
N TYR A 62 -8.95 1.02 10.41
CA TYR A 62 -9.56 1.17 11.74
C TYR A 62 -11.00 1.67 11.66
N SER A 63 -11.82 0.97 10.85
CA SER A 63 -13.20 1.33 10.51
C SER A 63 -13.33 2.70 9.82
N GLY A 64 -12.36 3.04 8.97
CA GLY A 64 -12.36 4.28 8.18
C GLY A 64 -12.04 5.54 8.98
N GLN A 65 -11.49 5.42 10.19
CA GLN A 65 -11.29 6.55 11.08
C GLN A 65 -9.84 7.07 11.10
N LEU A 66 -8.87 6.29 10.62
CA LEU A 66 -7.46 6.70 10.56
C LEU A 66 -6.83 6.37 9.21
N PRO A 67 -5.94 7.23 8.70
CA PRO A 67 -5.16 6.90 7.51
C PRO A 67 -4.11 5.84 7.87
N VAL A 68 -4.11 4.73 7.15
CA VAL A 68 -3.12 3.64 7.30
C VAL A 68 -2.07 3.67 6.20
N ALA A 69 -2.32 4.37 5.09
CA ALA A 69 -1.29 4.66 4.10
C ALA A 69 -1.53 5.98 3.37
N THR A 70 -0.44 6.63 2.98
CA THR A 70 -0.42 7.79 2.08
C THR A 70 0.48 7.47 0.89
N TYR A 71 -0.01 7.67 -0.31
CA TYR A 71 0.68 7.37 -1.56
C TYR A 71 0.91 8.67 -2.32
N HIS A 72 2.17 9.05 -2.52
CA HIS A 72 2.55 10.20 -3.34
C HIS A 72 2.94 9.73 -4.74
N ASN A 73 2.41 10.40 -5.77
CA ASN A 73 2.56 10.04 -7.17
C ASN A 73 1.99 8.64 -7.52
N ALA A 74 0.91 8.23 -6.84
CA ALA A 74 0.16 7.02 -7.19
C ALA A 74 -1.32 7.11 -6.84
N ASP A 75 -2.15 6.58 -7.73
CA ASP A 75 -3.60 6.47 -7.59
C ASP A 75 -4.04 5.08 -7.11
N ARG A 76 -4.70 5.01 -5.96
CA ARG A 76 -5.32 3.77 -5.49
C ARG A 76 -6.80 3.63 -5.83
N THR A 77 -7.40 4.64 -6.45
CA THR A 77 -8.83 4.63 -6.78
C THR A 77 -9.13 3.44 -7.68
N PRO A 78 -9.99 2.48 -7.26
CA PRO A 78 -10.31 1.32 -8.06
C PRO A 78 -10.81 1.73 -9.45
N PRO A 79 -10.45 1.00 -10.51
CA PRO A 79 -10.83 1.35 -11.88
C PRO A 79 -12.35 1.34 -12.11
N LEU A 80 -13.08 0.53 -11.32
CA LEU A 80 -14.53 0.47 -11.31
C LEU A 80 -15.03 0.48 -9.86
N SER A 81 -16.00 1.33 -9.54
CA SER A 81 -16.58 1.42 -8.18
C SER A 81 -17.30 0.13 -7.74
N THR A 82 -17.67 -0.72 -8.70
CA THR A 82 -18.35 -2.00 -8.47
C THR A 82 -17.40 -3.18 -8.28
N ASP A 83 -16.10 -3.01 -8.56
CA ASP A 83 -15.09 -4.07 -8.43
C ASP A 83 -13.92 -3.58 -7.57
N LEU A 84 -14.10 -3.69 -6.26
CA LEU A 84 -13.12 -3.29 -5.26
C LEU A 84 -12.04 -4.37 -5.03
N SER A 85 -12.23 -5.57 -5.59
CA SER A 85 -11.26 -6.66 -5.53
C SER A 85 -10.01 -6.36 -6.37
N ARG A 86 -10.13 -5.45 -7.35
CA ARG A 86 -9.04 -4.97 -8.19
C ARG A 86 -8.56 -3.61 -7.73
N GLY A 87 -7.28 -3.54 -7.38
CA GLY A 87 -6.60 -2.25 -7.17
C GLY A 87 -6.30 -1.53 -8.48
N ASN A 88 -5.96 -0.25 -8.40
CA ASN A 88 -5.38 0.49 -9.52
C ASN A 88 -3.85 0.33 -9.50
N GLU A 89 -3.10 1.32 -9.04
CA GLU A 89 -1.63 1.29 -9.05
C GLU A 89 -1.00 1.35 -7.67
N ALA A 90 -1.77 1.54 -6.60
CA ALA A 90 -1.27 1.67 -5.23
C ALA A 90 -2.09 0.83 -4.23
N SER A 91 -1.41 0.14 -3.31
CA SER A 91 -2.03 -0.70 -2.28
C SER A 91 -1.06 -1.08 -1.17
N SER A 92 -1.56 -1.29 0.05
CA SER A 92 -0.77 -1.83 1.16
C SER A 92 -1.63 -2.58 2.17
N THR A 93 -1.00 -3.51 2.90
CA THR A 93 -1.57 -4.19 4.06
C THR A 93 -0.47 -4.52 5.06
N GLY A 94 -0.76 -4.26 6.34
CA GLY A 94 0.01 -4.74 7.48
C GLY A 94 -0.81 -5.71 8.33
N PHE A 95 -1.90 -6.27 7.80
CA PHE A 95 -2.74 -7.28 8.47
C PHE A 95 -3.43 -6.84 9.77
N GLU A 96 -3.46 -5.53 10.05
CA GLU A 96 -3.89 -4.94 11.33
C GLU A 96 -5.38 -5.15 11.68
N SER A 97 -6.22 -5.61 10.75
CA SER A 97 -7.58 -6.03 11.08
C SER A 97 -7.63 -7.36 11.82
N GLY A 98 -6.57 -8.17 11.75
CA GLY A 98 -6.50 -9.51 12.36
C GLY A 98 -7.36 -10.55 11.65
N VAL A 99 -7.93 -10.23 10.48
CA VAL A 99 -8.89 -11.09 9.78
C VAL A 99 -8.26 -11.71 8.53
N GLY A 100 -8.09 -13.03 8.55
CA GLY A 100 -7.54 -13.83 7.44
C GLY A 100 -8.58 -14.29 6.42
N ALA A 101 -9.44 -13.38 5.97
CA ALA A 101 -10.46 -13.65 4.97
C ALA A 101 -10.17 -12.88 3.68
N GLY A 102 -10.24 -13.57 2.53
CA GLY A 102 -10.10 -12.93 1.23
C GLY A 102 -11.16 -11.85 0.99
N GLY A 103 -10.75 -10.75 0.34
CA GLY A 103 -11.65 -9.65 0.01
C GLY A 103 -12.02 -8.75 1.19
N ASN A 104 -11.25 -8.77 2.28
CA ASN A 104 -11.47 -7.90 3.42
C ASN A 104 -11.13 -6.44 3.07
N PRO A 105 -12.10 -5.49 3.15
CA PRO A 105 -11.87 -4.08 2.86
C PRO A 105 -10.85 -3.42 3.79
N ASN A 106 -10.74 -3.89 5.04
CA ASN A 106 -9.77 -3.35 6.01
C ASN A 106 -8.34 -3.74 5.67
N GLU A 107 -8.17 -4.75 4.82
CA GLU A 107 -6.87 -5.22 4.30
C GLU A 107 -6.75 -4.91 2.82
N ASP A 108 -7.38 -3.82 2.38
CA ASP A 108 -7.36 -3.36 0.98
C ASP A 108 -7.62 -4.49 -0.01
N TYR A 109 -8.56 -5.40 0.31
CA TYR A 109 -8.97 -6.51 -0.53
C TYR A 109 -7.85 -7.45 -0.99
N TRP A 110 -6.71 -7.50 -0.28
CA TRP A 110 -5.72 -8.56 -0.50
C TRP A 110 -6.40 -9.92 -0.29
N ASN A 111 -6.30 -10.80 -1.28
CA ASN A 111 -6.88 -12.12 -1.22
C ASN A 111 -5.98 -13.01 -0.37
N MET A 112 -6.50 -13.43 0.79
CA MET A 112 -5.83 -14.29 1.73
C MET A 112 -6.43 -15.70 1.62
N THR A 113 -5.61 -16.67 1.23
CA THR A 113 -5.98 -18.08 1.13
C THR A 113 -5.78 -18.74 2.49
N SER A 114 -6.84 -19.21 3.16
CA SER A 114 -6.74 -19.94 4.44
C SER A 114 -6.38 -21.42 4.29
N SER A 115 -6.16 -21.90 3.05
CA SER A 115 -5.63 -23.23 2.79
C SER A 115 -4.12 -23.30 3.08
N GLY A 116 -3.54 -24.50 3.15
CA GLY A 116 -2.08 -24.64 3.26
C GLY A 116 -1.48 -24.25 4.62
N GLN A 117 -2.26 -24.31 5.71
CA GLN A 117 -1.80 -23.85 7.05
C GLN A 117 -1.48 -22.35 7.09
N ASN A 118 -2.23 -21.55 6.33
CA ASN A 118 -2.09 -20.11 6.31
C ASN A 118 -3.03 -19.46 7.33
N PHE A 119 -2.53 -18.49 8.09
CA PHE A 119 -3.31 -17.82 9.13
C PHE A 119 -2.71 -16.46 9.51
N ILE A 120 -3.47 -15.66 10.26
CA ILE A 120 -2.98 -14.42 10.88
C ILE A 120 -2.12 -14.78 12.10
N SER A 121 -0.89 -14.29 12.12
CA SER A 121 0.05 -14.43 13.23
C SER A 121 0.09 -13.15 14.05
N SER A 122 0.31 -13.26 15.37
CA SER A 122 0.60 -12.12 16.25
C SER A 122 2.09 -11.74 16.28
N THR A 123 2.93 -12.44 15.52
CA THR A 123 4.35 -12.10 15.36
C THR A 123 4.49 -11.14 14.19
N ALA A 124 4.48 -9.84 14.47
CA ALA A 124 4.50 -8.80 13.43
C ALA A 124 5.85 -8.11 13.26
N HIS A 125 6.06 -7.52 12.09
CA HIS A 125 7.14 -6.57 11.82
C HIS A 125 6.75 -5.19 12.32
N THR A 126 5.54 -4.74 12.00
CA THR A 126 4.92 -3.55 12.59
C THR A 126 3.51 -3.86 13.09
N GLY A 127 2.93 -2.97 13.90
CA GLY A 127 1.59 -3.22 14.44
C GLY A 127 1.48 -4.51 15.25
N ASN A 128 0.39 -5.25 15.06
CA ASN A 128 0.02 -6.41 15.87
C ASN A 128 0.01 -7.72 15.10
N PHE A 129 -0.14 -7.68 13.78
CA PHE A 129 -0.40 -8.87 13.00
C PHE A 129 0.51 -9.00 11.78
N SER A 130 0.74 -10.24 11.37
CA SER A 130 1.34 -10.56 10.08
C SER A 130 0.59 -11.72 9.45
N TRP A 131 0.90 -12.04 8.20
CA TRP A 131 0.43 -13.27 7.59
C TRP A 131 1.46 -14.39 7.77
N HIS A 132 1.02 -15.54 8.25
CA HIS A 132 1.77 -16.79 8.22
C HIS A 132 1.44 -17.55 6.94
N LEU A 133 2.44 -17.74 6.07
CA LEU A 133 2.34 -18.60 4.89
C LEU A 133 2.95 -19.96 5.23
N GLY A 134 2.09 -20.98 5.32
CA GLY A 134 2.49 -22.33 5.70
C GLY A 134 3.39 -23.02 4.67
N ALA A 135 3.95 -24.15 5.08
CA ALA A 135 4.78 -25.01 4.25
C ALA A 135 4.07 -25.47 2.96
N ALA A 136 4.85 -25.66 1.91
CA ALA A 136 4.41 -26.24 0.65
C ALA A 136 4.18 -27.76 0.79
N THR A 137 2.93 -28.17 1.01
CA THR A 137 2.57 -29.60 1.15
C THR A 137 2.48 -30.35 -0.18
N ASN A 138 2.23 -29.63 -1.29
CA ASN A 138 2.14 -30.19 -2.65
C ASN A 138 3.13 -29.52 -3.62
N GLY A 139 4.31 -29.18 -3.13
CA GLY A 139 5.35 -28.49 -3.91
C GLY A 139 5.15 -26.98 -4.07
N PHE A 140 4.01 -26.44 -3.64
CA PHE A 140 3.81 -25.00 -3.49
C PHE A 140 2.70 -24.65 -2.48
N ASN A 141 2.74 -23.42 -1.99
CA ASN A 141 1.68 -22.75 -1.26
C ASN A 141 1.62 -21.27 -1.67
N TYR A 142 0.41 -20.79 -1.97
CA TYR A 142 0.19 -19.38 -2.34
C TYR A 142 -0.26 -18.62 -1.12
N GLY A 143 0.38 -17.48 -0.88
CA GLY A 143 0.01 -16.55 0.17
C GLY A 143 -0.89 -15.43 -0.34
N PRO A 144 -0.88 -14.28 0.35
CA PRO A 144 -1.66 -13.12 -0.04
C PRO A 144 -1.35 -12.69 -1.46
N GLY A 145 -2.39 -12.35 -2.22
CA GLY A 145 -2.26 -11.84 -3.57
C GLY A 145 -3.34 -10.84 -3.94
N ARG A 146 -3.06 -9.99 -4.92
CA ARG A 146 -4.02 -9.01 -5.42
C ARG A 146 -3.77 -8.70 -6.90
N LEU A 147 -4.86 -8.49 -7.61
CA LEU A 147 -4.85 -8.05 -9.00
C LEU A 147 -4.96 -6.52 -9.06
N PHE A 148 -4.13 -5.92 -9.91
CA PHE A 148 -4.02 -4.50 -10.13
C PHE A 148 -4.29 -4.18 -11.59
N SER A 149 -4.94 -3.06 -11.87
CA SER A 149 -5.27 -2.61 -13.22
C SER A 149 -4.82 -1.16 -13.38
N PRO A 150 -3.48 -0.95 -13.43
CA PRO A 150 -2.93 0.39 -13.47
C PRO A 150 -3.37 1.14 -14.73
N VAL A 151 -3.74 2.41 -14.62
CA VAL A 151 -3.98 3.24 -15.81
C VAL A 151 -2.66 3.56 -16.54
N ARG A 152 -1.57 3.74 -15.78
CA ARG A 152 -0.25 4.10 -16.31
C ARG A 152 0.53 2.85 -16.76
N GLN A 153 0.22 2.38 -17.95
CA GLN A 153 0.77 1.16 -18.56
C GLN A 153 2.25 1.22 -18.97
N GLN A 154 2.88 2.41 -18.87
CA GLN A 154 4.26 2.63 -19.30
C GLN A 154 5.27 2.69 -18.15
N LEU A 155 4.83 2.43 -16.92
CA LEU A 155 5.67 2.53 -15.72
C LEU A 155 6.26 1.20 -15.29
N LYS A 156 7.23 1.30 -14.38
CA LYS A 156 7.70 0.19 -13.58
C LYS A 156 6.92 0.14 -12.28
N TYR A 157 6.54 -1.06 -11.86
CA TYR A 157 5.83 -1.31 -10.62
C TYR A 157 6.68 -2.13 -9.68
N ARG A 158 6.60 -1.80 -8.39
CA ARG A 158 7.26 -2.48 -7.29
C ARG A 158 6.21 -3.18 -6.44
N PHE A 159 6.48 -4.43 -6.10
CA PHE A 159 5.81 -5.14 -5.01
C PHE A 159 6.87 -5.49 -3.96
N SER A 160 6.62 -5.14 -2.70
CA SER A 160 7.56 -5.37 -1.61
C SER A 160 6.87 -5.80 -0.34
N ALA A 161 7.61 -6.49 0.52
CA ALA A 161 7.16 -6.90 1.84
C ALA A 161 8.35 -7.12 2.78
N TRP A 162 8.08 -7.20 4.07
CA TRP A 162 9.00 -7.76 5.05
C TRP A 162 8.69 -9.23 5.25
N VAL A 163 9.73 -10.08 5.27
CA VAL A 163 9.59 -11.54 5.43
C VAL A 163 10.45 -12.04 6.59
N LYS A 164 9.98 -13.08 7.28
CA LYS A 164 10.70 -13.77 8.36
C LYS A 164 10.42 -15.26 8.28
N THR A 165 11.43 -16.04 7.90
CA THR A 165 11.33 -17.49 7.71
C THR A 165 11.47 -18.26 9.01
N ASP A 166 10.88 -19.45 9.04
CA ASP A 166 11.24 -20.45 10.03
C ASP A 166 12.71 -20.90 9.85
N ALA A 167 13.27 -21.48 10.92
CA ALA A 167 14.64 -21.99 10.89
C ALA A 167 14.80 -23.13 9.87
N GLY A 168 15.89 -23.11 9.11
CA GLY A 168 16.20 -24.15 8.13
C GLY A 168 15.43 -24.00 6.82
N PHE A 169 14.84 -22.83 6.57
CA PHE A 169 14.16 -22.52 5.31
C PHE A 169 15.13 -22.62 4.13
N GLY A 170 14.75 -23.35 3.09
CA GLY A 170 15.61 -23.65 1.96
C GLY A 170 15.95 -22.43 1.09
N ALA A 171 17.02 -22.58 0.31
CA ALA A 171 17.50 -21.52 -0.55
C ALA A 171 16.54 -21.24 -1.72
N ASN A 172 16.16 -19.96 -1.89
CA ASN A 172 15.35 -19.45 -3.00
C ASN A 172 13.94 -20.05 -3.13
N ASN A 173 13.38 -20.58 -2.05
CA ASN A 173 12.07 -21.22 -2.04
C ASN A 173 10.91 -20.28 -1.68
N GLY A 174 11.19 -19.14 -1.03
CA GLY A 174 10.21 -18.07 -0.82
C GLY A 174 10.31 -17.04 -1.93
N ARG A 175 9.19 -16.48 -2.40
CA ARG A 175 9.17 -15.49 -3.49
C ARG A 175 8.11 -14.41 -3.29
N LEU A 176 8.47 -13.18 -3.66
CA LEU A 176 7.50 -12.17 -4.08
C LEU A 176 7.43 -12.18 -5.60
N VAL A 177 6.21 -12.14 -6.15
CA VAL A 177 5.99 -12.24 -7.60
C VAL A 177 5.14 -11.08 -8.11
N LEU A 178 5.52 -10.57 -9.27
CA LEU A 178 4.69 -9.75 -10.15
C LEU A 178 4.54 -10.47 -11.50
N GLY A 179 3.29 -10.79 -11.86
CA GLY A 179 2.94 -11.34 -13.17
C GLY A 179 2.04 -10.39 -13.95
N VAL A 180 2.12 -10.44 -15.27
CA VAL A 180 1.23 -9.73 -16.18
C VAL A 180 0.06 -10.64 -16.55
N ASN A 181 -1.15 -10.12 -16.40
CA ASN A 181 -2.35 -10.70 -16.96
C ASN A 181 -2.86 -9.82 -18.12
N ARG A 182 -3.46 -10.48 -19.12
CA ARG A 182 -4.20 -9.86 -20.20
C ARG A 182 -5.47 -9.20 -19.65
N GLN A 183 -6.11 -8.35 -20.44
CA GLN A 183 -7.33 -7.66 -19.99
C GLN A 183 -8.49 -8.62 -19.66
N ASP A 184 -8.52 -9.80 -20.28
CA ASP A 184 -9.48 -10.88 -20.01
C ASP A 184 -9.18 -11.68 -18.71
N GLY A 185 -8.10 -11.33 -18.00
CA GLY A 185 -7.67 -11.97 -16.77
C GLY A 185 -6.72 -13.16 -16.96
N SER A 186 -6.46 -13.61 -18.19
CA SER A 186 -5.52 -14.70 -18.46
C SER A 186 -4.08 -14.28 -18.16
N GLN A 187 -3.33 -15.13 -17.46
CA GLN A 187 -1.92 -14.85 -17.15
C GLN A 187 -1.05 -15.06 -18.38
N VAL A 188 -0.12 -14.12 -18.64
CA VAL A 188 0.90 -14.30 -19.67
C VAL A 188 2.00 -15.19 -19.12
N GLN A 189 2.14 -16.39 -19.70
CA GLN A 189 3.13 -17.39 -19.30
C GLN A 189 4.35 -17.41 -20.22
N GLY A 190 5.49 -17.85 -19.70
CA GLY A 190 6.71 -18.12 -20.49
C GLY A 190 7.46 -16.89 -21.01
N ASN A 191 7.01 -15.67 -20.68
CA ASN A 191 7.67 -14.41 -21.08
C ASN A 191 8.30 -13.74 -19.85
N SER A 192 9.62 -13.53 -19.88
CA SER A 192 10.38 -12.98 -18.76
C SER A 192 10.01 -11.52 -18.45
N SER A 193 9.64 -10.69 -19.43
CA SER A 193 9.15 -9.33 -19.17
C SER A 193 7.78 -9.32 -18.49
N CYS A 194 7.03 -10.42 -18.59
CA CYS A 194 5.67 -10.56 -18.06
C CYS A 194 5.62 -11.31 -16.72
N TYR A 195 6.75 -11.82 -16.22
CA TYR A 195 6.83 -12.51 -14.94
C TYR A 195 8.15 -12.21 -14.27
N GLN A 196 8.09 -11.49 -13.16
CA GLN A 196 9.25 -11.15 -12.33
C GLN A 196 9.03 -11.71 -10.93
N ALA A 197 10.07 -12.32 -10.39
CA ALA A 197 10.06 -12.84 -9.04
C ALA A 197 11.40 -12.54 -8.37
N THR A 198 11.33 -12.15 -7.11
CA THR A 198 12.51 -12.05 -6.25
C THR A 198 12.40 -13.15 -5.21
N SER A 199 13.35 -14.08 -5.26
CA SER A 199 13.43 -15.18 -4.30
C SER A 199 14.18 -14.76 -3.04
N PHE A 200 13.84 -15.38 -1.92
CA PHE A 200 14.56 -15.28 -0.66
C PHE A 200 14.76 -16.67 -0.04
N SER A 201 15.64 -16.72 0.95
CA SER A 201 16.10 -17.93 1.63
C SER A 201 15.92 -17.78 3.14
N ASP A 202 16.57 -18.63 3.94
CA ASP A 202 16.60 -18.47 5.40
C ASP A 202 17.00 -17.05 5.83
N THR A 203 16.13 -16.44 6.62
CA THR A 203 16.29 -15.11 7.21
C THR A 203 17.00 -15.14 8.57
N ALA A 204 17.36 -16.33 9.06
CA ALA A 204 17.89 -16.58 10.40
C ALA A 204 16.97 -16.02 11.49
N GLY A 205 15.66 -16.13 11.28
CA GLY A 205 14.65 -15.64 12.21
C GLY A 205 14.64 -14.11 12.39
N GLN A 206 15.12 -13.35 11.40
CA GLN A 206 15.06 -11.89 11.38
C GLN A 206 14.12 -11.40 10.28
N TRP A 207 13.49 -10.25 10.49
CA TRP A 207 12.73 -9.61 9.41
C TRP A 207 13.70 -9.09 8.34
N GLN A 208 13.43 -9.42 7.07
CA GLN A 208 14.19 -8.96 5.92
C GLN A 208 13.27 -8.33 4.88
N TYR A 209 13.71 -7.22 4.30
CA TYR A 209 12.98 -6.54 3.24
C TYR A 209 13.23 -7.25 1.90
N VAL A 210 12.17 -7.53 1.16
CA VAL A 210 12.21 -8.11 -0.19
C VAL A 210 11.37 -7.26 -1.12
N GLU A 211 11.87 -6.99 -2.32
CA GLU A 211 11.13 -6.33 -3.38
C GLU A 211 11.31 -7.01 -4.73
N VAL A 212 10.29 -6.94 -5.57
CA VAL A 212 10.33 -7.30 -6.98
C VAL A 212 9.82 -6.14 -7.80
N ILE A 213 10.46 -5.88 -8.94
CA ILE A 213 10.09 -4.83 -9.89
C ILE A 213 9.73 -5.46 -11.22
N LEU A 214 8.64 -5.00 -11.82
CA LEU A 214 8.24 -5.35 -13.18
C LEU A 214 8.11 -4.07 -14.03
N ASP A 215 8.71 -4.08 -15.22
CA ASP A 215 8.57 -3.02 -16.22
C ASP A 215 7.40 -3.33 -17.16
N LEU A 216 6.28 -2.64 -16.97
CA LEU A 216 5.05 -2.92 -17.70
C LEU A 216 5.17 -2.51 -19.17
N ASN A 217 5.96 -1.48 -19.48
CA ASN A 217 6.26 -1.08 -20.85
C ASN A 217 7.10 -2.13 -21.58
N ALA A 218 8.06 -2.75 -20.88
CA ALA A 218 8.84 -3.85 -21.42
C ALA A 218 7.96 -5.09 -21.70
N ALA A 219 6.96 -5.36 -20.86
CA ALA A 219 5.97 -6.40 -21.13
C ALA A 219 5.20 -6.13 -22.43
N HIS A 220 4.64 -4.92 -22.60
CA HIS A 220 3.99 -4.49 -23.84
C HIS A 220 4.87 -4.67 -25.07
N THR A 221 6.11 -4.18 -24.99
CA THR A 221 7.10 -4.28 -26.07
C THR A 221 7.40 -5.74 -26.42
N SER A 222 7.57 -6.61 -25.42
CA SER A 222 7.90 -8.03 -25.63
C SER A 222 6.78 -8.83 -26.31
N LEU A 223 5.53 -8.39 -26.16
CA LEU A 223 4.37 -9.01 -26.79
C LEU A 223 3.97 -8.35 -28.11
N GLY A 224 4.59 -7.21 -28.46
CA GLY A 224 4.22 -6.42 -29.63
C GLY A 224 2.83 -5.79 -29.53
N ILE A 225 2.35 -5.50 -28.31
CA ILE A 225 1.01 -4.99 -28.04
C ILE A 225 1.12 -3.61 -27.44
N ALA A 226 0.61 -2.59 -28.14
CA ALA A 226 0.65 -1.22 -27.67
C ALA A 226 -0.24 -1.03 -26.41
N PRO A 227 0.15 -0.20 -25.44
CA PRO A 227 -0.69 0.15 -24.29
C PRO A 227 -2.08 0.71 -24.63
N SER A 228 -2.21 1.32 -25.81
CA SER A 228 -3.50 1.83 -26.31
C SER A 228 -4.40 0.75 -26.88
N ALA A 229 -3.85 -0.40 -27.28
CA ALA A 229 -4.59 -1.54 -27.81
C ALA A 229 -5.13 -2.41 -26.67
N GLU A 230 -4.39 -2.51 -25.57
CA GLU A 230 -4.80 -3.28 -24.41
C GLU A 230 -4.14 -2.75 -23.14
N GLN A 231 -4.90 -2.73 -22.05
CA GLN A 231 -4.37 -2.43 -20.72
C GLN A 231 -4.09 -3.73 -19.98
N PHE A 232 -2.81 -3.99 -19.72
CA PHE A 232 -2.40 -5.14 -18.93
C PHE A 232 -2.72 -4.95 -17.46
N GLN A 233 -2.97 -6.07 -16.81
CA GLN A 233 -3.17 -6.16 -15.37
C GLN A 233 -1.90 -6.71 -14.72
N LEU A 234 -1.71 -6.40 -13.44
CA LEU A 234 -0.60 -6.91 -12.65
C LEU A 234 -1.13 -7.78 -11.51
N ASN A 235 -0.68 -9.03 -11.46
CA ASN A 235 -0.97 -9.93 -10.36
C ASN A 235 0.24 -9.95 -9.41
N ALA A 236 0.09 -9.38 -8.22
CA ALA A 236 1.10 -9.42 -7.18
C ALA A 236 0.75 -10.50 -6.16
N TYR A 237 1.68 -11.39 -5.82
CA TYR A 237 1.43 -12.42 -4.82
C TYR A 237 2.69 -12.96 -4.15
N VAL A 238 2.48 -13.55 -2.99
CA VAL A 238 3.50 -14.25 -2.20
C VAL A 238 3.44 -15.75 -2.48
N TYR A 239 4.60 -16.39 -2.57
CA TYR A 239 4.71 -17.80 -2.92
C TYR A 239 5.73 -18.52 -2.04
N ASN A 240 5.39 -19.73 -1.61
CA ASN A 240 6.26 -20.64 -0.88
C ASN A 240 6.39 -21.96 -1.64
N ALA A 241 7.61 -22.38 -1.94
CA ALA A 241 7.93 -23.74 -2.43
C ALA A 241 8.68 -24.58 -1.39
N ASP A 242 8.90 -24.05 -0.18
CA ASP A 242 9.66 -24.72 0.86
C ASP A 242 8.80 -25.64 1.72
N GLY A 243 9.41 -26.69 2.28
CA GLY A 243 8.79 -27.52 3.31
C GLY A 243 8.62 -26.82 4.66
N GLN A 244 9.17 -25.61 4.81
CA GLN A 244 9.05 -24.73 5.98
C GLN A 244 8.14 -23.54 5.70
N ALA A 245 7.60 -22.94 6.77
CA ALA A 245 6.75 -21.75 6.68
C ALA A 245 7.56 -20.45 6.79
N PHE A 246 6.89 -19.33 6.52
CA PHE A 246 7.41 -18.01 6.82
C PHE A 246 6.29 -17.01 7.11
N LEU A 247 6.64 -15.92 7.76
CA LEU A 247 5.79 -14.76 7.99
C LEU A 247 6.05 -13.70 6.92
N VAL A 248 5.00 -13.04 6.46
CA VAL A 248 5.06 -11.85 5.61
C VAL A 248 4.26 -10.72 6.24
N ASP A 249 4.80 -9.51 6.18
CA ASP A 249 4.20 -8.31 6.76
C ASP A 249 4.49 -7.07 5.89
N ASP A 250 3.79 -5.97 6.14
CA ASP A 250 4.02 -4.65 5.53
C ASP A 250 4.10 -4.71 4.00
N MET A 251 3.14 -5.42 3.38
CA MET A 251 3.08 -5.56 1.93
C MET A 251 2.70 -4.24 1.27
N ARG A 252 3.38 -3.91 0.17
CA ARG A 252 3.21 -2.66 -0.57
C ARG A 252 3.30 -2.90 -2.08
N PHE A 253 2.39 -2.29 -2.83
CA PHE A 253 2.41 -2.24 -4.28
C PHE A 253 2.31 -0.78 -4.74
N GLN A 254 3.22 -0.35 -5.62
CA GLN A 254 3.22 1.01 -6.19
C GLN A 254 4.02 1.11 -7.51
N PRO A 255 3.87 2.20 -8.28
CA PRO A 255 4.88 2.63 -9.24
C PRO A 255 6.23 2.88 -8.55
N VAL A 256 7.34 2.62 -9.23
CA VAL A 256 8.70 2.80 -8.67
C VAL A 256 9.00 4.27 -8.34
N ASP A 257 8.40 5.21 -9.05
CA ASP A 257 8.52 6.65 -8.84
C ASP A 257 7.50 7.22 -7.83
N ALA A 258 6.75 6.34 -7.16
CA ALA A 258 5.84 6.70 -6.08
C ALA A 258 6.50 6.50 -4.70
N ALA A 259 6.05 7.27 -3.72
CA ALA A 259 6.44 7.11 -2.32
C ALA A 259 5.23 6.71 -1.48
N ILE A 260 5.39 5.70 -0.62
CA ILE A 260 4.36 5.29 0.35
C ILE A 260 4.86 5.56 1.77
N VAL A 261 4.00 6.17 2.58
CA VAL A 261 4.13 6.13 4.05
C VAL A 261 3.00 5.29 4.61
N THR A 262 3.30 4.30 5.45
CA THR A 262 2.29 3.49 6.14
C THR A 262 2.31 3.73 7.64
N TYR A 263 1.18 3.52 8.29
CA TYR A 263 0.95 3.80 9.70
C TYR A 263 0.26 2.60 10.34
N THR A 264 0.77 2.17 11.49
CA THR A 264 0.04 1.28 12.41
C THR A 264 -0.29 2.04 13.67
N TYR A 265 -1.39 1.67 14.33
CA TYR A 265 -1.92 2.34 15.50
C TYR A 265 -2.32 1.35 16.57
N ASP A 266 -2.25 1.80 17.82
CA ASP A 266 -2.94 1.16 18.91
C ASP A 266 -4.46 1.36 18.76
N ALA A 267 -5.21 0.25 18.81
CA ALA A 267 -6.64 0.27 18.51
C ALA A 267 -7.46 1.06 19.54
N GLN A 268 -7.00 1.14 20.79
CA GLN A 268 -7.71 1.78 21.89
C GLN A 268 -7.43 3.28 21.97
N SER A 269 -6.15 3.65 22.01
CA SER A 269 -5.69 5.03 22.15
C SER A 269 -5.66 5.82 20.84
N ARG A 270 -5.68 5.12 19.69
CA ARG A 270 -5.54 5.68 18.34
C ARG A 270 -4.18 6.33 18.09
N GLN A 271 -3.19 6.08 18.96
CA GLN A 271 -1.84 6.59 18.80
C GLN A 271 -1.04 5.72 17.83
N PRO A 272 -0.20 6.33 16.96
CA PRO A 272 0.60 5.56 16.00
C PRO A 272 1.64 4.72 16.74
N THR A 273 1.69 3.42 16.51
CA THR A 273 2.69 2.51 17.07
C THR A 273 3.88 2.32 16.13
N SER A 274 3.67 2.48 14.83
CA SER A 274 4.75 2.60 13.84
C SER A 274 4.39 3.56 12.71
N ILE A 275 5.42 4.16 12.12
CA ILE A 275 5.33 4.90 10.85
C ILE A 275 6.47 4.42 9.96
N SER A 276 6.14 3.80 8.83
CA SER A 276 7.12 3.25 7.88
C SER A 276 7.28 4.17 6.68
N ASP A 277 8.51 4.63 6.46
CA ASP A 277 8.85 5.62 5.43
C ASP A 277 8.76 5.09 3.98
N ALA A 278 9.13 5.92 3.01
CA ALA A 278 9.13 5.57 1.59
C ALA A 278 10.04 4.37 1.23
N ARG A 279 11.00 4.03 2.09
CA ARG A 279 11.90 2.87 1.95
C ARG A 279 11.39 1.64 2.71
N SER A 280 10.18 1.71 3.27
CA SER A 280 9.59 0.69 4.14
C SER A 280 10.30 0.50 5.47
N TYR A 281 11.10 1.47 5.93
CA TYR A 281 11.74 1.40 7.24
C TYR A 281 10.83 2.00 8.31
N PRO A 282 10.37 1.21 9.31
CA PRO A 282 9.58 1.72 10.41
C PRO A 282 10.40 2.56 11.39
N THR A 283 9.75 3.61 11.88
CA THR A 283 10.03 4.20 13.19
C THR A 283 8.94 3.73 14.14
N TYR A 284 9.31 3.21 15.31
CA TYR A 284 8.36 2.74 16.32
C TYR A 284 8.18 3.75 17.44
N TYR A 285 6.97 3.81 17.98
CA TYR A 285 6.59 4.71 19.06
C TYR A 285 5.99 3.90 20.20
N GLU A 286 6.44 4.17 21.42
CA GLU A 286 5.87 3.60 22.63
C GLU A 286 5.43 4.72 23.55
N TYR A 287 4.33 4.49 24.26
CA TYR A 287 3.67 5.46 25.11
C TYR A 287 3.58 4.94 26.54
N ASP A 288 3.56 5.85 27.50
CA ASP A 288 3.33 5.51 28.89
C ASP A 288 1.83 5.25 29.20
N ALA A 289 1.53 4.88 30.43
CA ALA A 289 0.14 4.61 30.86
C ALA A 289 -0.78 5.84 30.76
N GLN A 290 -0.23 7.05 30.66
CA GLN A 290 -0.96 8.30 30.46
C GLN A 290 -1.03 8.72 28.98
N GLN A 291 -0.67 7.83 28.04
CA GLN A 291 -0.72 8.07 26.60
C GLN A 291 0.24 9.18 26.14
N ARG A 292 1.40 9.33 26.79
CA ARG A 292 2.44 10.27 26.41
C ARG A 292 3.62 9.53 25.80
N LEU A 293 4.26 10.14 24.80
CA LEU A 293 5.35 9.50 24.07
C LEU A 293 6.53 9.19 25.02
N LEU A 294 6.86 7.91 25.15
CA LEU A 294 7.92 7.42 26.02
C LEU A 294 9.20 7.15 25.22
N LEU A 295 9.10 6.36 24.13
CA LEU A 295 10.25 5.97 23.31
C LEU A 295 9.99 6.19 21.82
N VAL A 296 11.02 6.58 21.09
CA VAL A 296 11.10 6.50 19.64
C VAL A 296 12.24 5.56 19.28
N LYS A 297 11.93 4.51 18.50
CA LYS A 297 12.89 3.48 18.10
C LYS A 297 13.05 3.43 16.58
N ASP A 298 14.23 3.05 16.12
CA ASP A 298 14.48 2.82 14.70
C ASP A 298 13.96 1.46 14.20
N HIS A 299 14.13 1.20 12.91
CA HIS A 299 13.67 -0.05 12.27
C HIS A 299 14.30 -1.32 12.86
N ARG A 300 15.41 -1.23 13.62
CA ARG A 300 16.03 -2.36 14.34
C ARG A 300 15.63 -2.38 15.81
N LYS A 301 14.63 -1.60 16.19
CA LYS A 301 14.16 -1.38 17.56
C LYS A 301 15.23 -0.76 18.48
N GLY A 302 16.26 -0.14 17.93
CA GLY A 302 17.23 0.65 18.68
C GLY A 302 16.61 1.97 19.14
N ILE A 303 16.78 2.34 20.41
CA ILE A 303 16.22 3.58 20.98
C ILE A 303 16.95 4.79 20.37
N ARG A 304 16.20 5.69 19.73
CA ARG A 304 16.70 6.98 19.21
C ARG A 304 16.39 8.13 20.15
N GLN A 305 15.27 8.03 20.85
CA GLN A 305 14.83 9.03 21.81
C GLN A 305 14.11 8.33 22.96
N ALA A 306 14.41 8.76 24.18
CA ALA A 306 13.66 8.41 25.38
C ALA A 306 13.24 9.70 26.07
N LEU A 307 11.98 9.79 26.50
CA LEU A 307 11.43 10.92 27.22
C LEU A 307 11.14 10.51 28.65
N GLU A 308 11.53 11.38 29.59
CA GLU A 308 11.18 11.25 31.00
C GLU A 308 10.33 12.45 31.41
N TYR A 309 9.31 12.19 32.22
CA TYR A 309 8.36 13.21 32.64
C TYR A 309 8.35 13.32 34.16
N HIS A 310 8.75 14.47 34.68
CA HIS A 310 8.78 14.77 36.11
C HIS A 310 7.65 15.73 36.47
N TYR A 311 6.70 15.26 37.28
CA TYR A 311 5.63 16.09 37.82
C TYR A 311 5.74 16.24 39.32
N GLN A 312 5.30 17.39 39.82
CA GLN A 312 5.07 17.60 41.23
C GLN A 312 3.85 16.79 41.65
N GLN A 313 4.00 15.92 42.65
CA GLN A 313 2.86 15.27 43.30
C GLN A 313 2.15 16.33 44.16
N HIS A 314 0.83 16.45 43.97
CA HIS A 314 -0.04 17.25 44.82
C HIS A 314 -0.69 16.38 45.88
#